data_AF-A0A6D0Y8X3-F1
#
_entry.id   AF-A0A6D0Y8X3-F1
#
_cell.length_a   1.000
_cell.length_b   1.000
_cell.length_c   1.000
_cell.angle_alpha   90.00
_cell.angle_beta   90.00
_cell.angle_gamma   90.00
#
_symmetry.space_group_name_H-M   'P 1'
#
loop_
_entity.id
_entity.type
_entity.pdbx_description
1 polymer ?
#
loop_
_entity_poly.entity_id
_entity_poly.type
_entity_poly.pdbx_seq_one_letter_code
_entity_poly.pdbx_strand_id
1 'polypeptide(L)'
;MIKSATPSQVETSARYLGTGSQWSVSGPHIKPGKDFWFYVRSVNLVGKSAFVEASGRASNDAEGYLGLFREKIGKLHLAQGLWELIDNSQLADEMAEMKTSITETRNEITQTVSKTLEDQSATIQQIQRVQKDTNDDLAALYMLKVQKTKNGIPYVAGIGAGIEDTDGQPLSNILLLADRIAMINPEDGNTTPLFVAQGNQLFMNDVFLKRL
;
A
#
# COMPACT_ATOMS: atom_id res chain seq x y z
N MET A 1 13.86 2.53 58.49
CA MET A 1 14.76 1.72 59.35
C MET A 1 15.85 2.67 59.84
N ILE A 2 15.73 3.20 61.06
CA ILE A 2 16.72 4.12 61.62
C ILE A 2 17.92 3.25 62.03
N LYS A 3 19.05 3.40 61.31
CA LYS A 3 20.30 2.74 61.69
C LYS A 3 20.99 3.61 62.74
N SER A 4 20.92 3.22 64.00
CA SER A 4 21.80 3.78 65.04
C SER A 4 23.20 3.19 64.86
N ALA A 5 24.16 4.00 64.42
CA ALA A 5 25.58 3.62 64.39
C ALA A 5 26.23 3.96 65.74
N THR A 6 27.03 3.07 66.30
CA THR A 6 27.80 3.38 67.53
C THR A 6 29.01 4.26 67.19
N PRO A 7 29.54 5.06 68.15
CA PRO A 7 30.73 5.90 67.90
C PRO A 7 31.90 5.13 67.29
N SER A 8 32.20 3.91 67.77
CA SER A 8 33.27 3.05 67.24
C SER A 8 33.06 2.62 65.79
N GLN A 9 31.81 2.40 65.38
CA GLN A 9 31.48 2.05 63.99
C GLN A 9 31.66 3.24 63.06
N VAL A 10 31.28 4.44 63.51
CA VAL A 10 31.55 5.69 62.78
C VAL A 10 33.06 5.94 62.69
N GLU A 11 33.83 5.70 63.76
CA GLU A 11 35.29 5.86 63.74
C GLU A 11 35.99 4.99 62.68
N THR A 12 35.52 3.75 62.52
CA THR A 12 36.13 2.78 61.59
C THR A 12 35.76 3.07 60.14
N SER A 13 34.59 3.66 59.90
CA SER A 13 34.04 3.89 58.56
C SER A 13 34.17 5.34 58.06
N ALA A 14 34.48 6.29 58.94
CA ALA A 14 34.61 7.70 58.62
C ALA A 14 35.79 7.96 57.67
N ARG A 15 35.53 8.67 56.57
CA ARG A 15 36.54 9.16 55.63
C ARG A 15 36.96 10.58 56.01
N TYR A 16 38.26 10.88 55.94
CA TYR A 16 38.78 12.22 56.20
C TYR A 16 38.46 13.14 55.01
N LEU A 17 37.62 14.16 55.23
CA LEU A 17 37.12 15.06 54.17
C LEU A 17 37.92 16.37 54.02
N GLY A 18 39.10 16.47 54.64
CA GLY A 18 39.97 17.66 54.55
C GLY A 18 39.54 18.81 55.48
N THR A 19 40.38 19.85 55.61
CA THR A 19 40.14 21.02 56.46
C THR A 19 39.53 22.17 55.67
N GLY A 20 38.37 22.70 56.09
CA GLY A 20 37.71 23.82 55.43
C GLY A 20 36.50 24.34 56.21
N SER A 21 35.97 25.51 55.84
CA SER A 21 34.74 26.08 56.43
C SER A 21 33.46 25.53 55.81
N GLN A 22 33.57 24.82 54.68
CA GLN A 22 32.47 24.18 53.95
C GLN A 22 32.94 22.90 53.26
N TRP A 23 32.05 21.92 53.12
CA TRP A 23 32.31 20.67 52.40
C TRP A 23 31.14 20.34 51.47
N SER A 24 31.45 19.90 50.26
CA SER A 24 30.50 19.32 49.32
C SER A 24 30.85 17.86 49.08
N VAL A 25 29.87 16.96 49.14
CA VAL A 25 30.06 15.52 48.94
C VAL A 25 29.31 15.09 47.68
N SER A 26 30.06 14.73 46.65
CA SER A 26 29.54 14.17 45.40
C SER A 26 30.12 12.77 45.19
N GLY A 27 29.32 11.85 44.66
CA GLY A 27 29.81 10.52 44.31
C GLY A 27 28.68 9.56 43.94
N PRO A 28 29.01 8.38 43.38
CA PRO A 28 28.04 7.41 42.86
C PRO A 28 27.10 6.83 43.94
N HIS A 29 27.41 7.04 45.21
CA HIS A 29 26.60 6.60 46.34
C HIS A 29 25.62 7.66 46.84
N ILE A 30 25.77 8.92 46.42
CA ILE A 30 24.82 10.01 46.67
C ILE A 30 23.77 9.94 45.56
N LYS A 31 22.59 9.38 45.86
CA LYS A 31 21.53 9.13 44.87
C LYS A 31 20.18 9.67 45.33
N PRO A 32 19.31 10.09 44.40
CA PRO A 32 17.93 10.45 44.69
C PRO A 32 17.15 9.37 45.47
N GLY A 33 16.23 9.83 46.34
CA GLY A 33 15.33 8.94 47.10
C GLY A 33 15.94 8.27 48.33
N LYS A 34 17.09 8.76 48.82
CA LYS A 34 17.73 8.32 50.07
C LYS A 34 18.10 9.51 50.95
N ASP A 35 17.96 9.33 52.25
CA ASP A 35 18.46 10.28 53.25
C ASP A 35 19.92 10.00 53.55
N PHE A 36 20.72 11.05 53.67
CA PHE A 36 22.14 10.95 53.98
C PHE A 36 22.43 11.66 55.30
N TRP A 37 23.19 10.97 56.13
CA TRP A 37 23.63 11.43 57.44
C TRP A 37 25.15 11.55 57.42
N PHE A 38 25.66 12.70 57.83
CA PHE A 38 27.06 13.03 57.89
C PHE A 38 27.48 13.19 59.34
N TYR A 39 28.58 12.53 59.72
CA TYR A 39 29.16 12.61 61.05
C TYR A 39 30.52 13.29 60.95
N VAL A 40 30.64 14.47 61.55
CA VAL A 40 31.85 15.29 61.49
C VAL A 40 32.44 15.40 62.90
N ARG A 41 33.76 15.28 63.02
CA ARG A 41 34.49 15.56 64.25
C ARG A 41 35.80 16.27 63.95
N SER A 42 36.25 17.09 64.88
CA SER A 42 37.56 17.72 64.81
C SER A 42 38.62 16.79 65.38
N VAL A 43 39.82 16.81 64.80
CA VAL A 43 40.99 16.09 65.28
C VAL A 43 42.18 17.05 65.33
N ASN A 44 42.93 17.05 66.44
CA ASN A 44 44.16 17.82 66.58
C ASN A 44 45.27 16.97 67.25
N LEU A 45 46.44 17.55 67.50
CA LEU A 45 47.58 16.86 68.13
C LEU A 45 47.29 16.39 69.57
N VAL A 46 46.28 16.96 70.22
CA VAL A 46 45.94 16.74 71.63
C VAL A 46 44.78 15.74 71.78
N GLY A 47 44.03 15.46 70.72
CA GLY A 47 42.94 14.49 70.74
C GLY A 47 41.88 14.71 69.68
N LYS A 48 40.76 13.99 69.82
CA LYS A 48 39.59 14.04 68.92
C LYS A 48 38.38 14.59 69.67
N SER A 49 37.53 15.37 69.01
CA SER A 49 36.26 15.84 69.58
C SER A 49 35.16 14.77 69.51
N ALA A 50 34.05 15.02 70.20
CA ALA A 50 32.80 14.32 69.96
C ALA A 50 32.32 14.52 68.51
N PHE A 51 31.52 13.58 68.01
CA PHE A 51 30.88 13.69 66.71
C PHE A 51 29.72 14.69 66.76
N VAL A 52 29.59 15.46 65.69
CA VAL A 52 28.42 16.27 65.37
C VAL A 52 27.74 15.64 64.16
N GLU A 53 26.44 15.46 64.24
CA GLU A 53 25.60 14.91 63.17
C GLU A 53 25.00 16.05 62.35
N ALA A 54 25.04 15.93 61.03
CA ALA A 54 24.34 16.78 60.09
C ALA A 54 23.63 15.92 59.05
N SER A 55 22.36 16.22 58.77
CA SER A 55 21.61 15.56 57.69
C SER A 55 21.60 16.42 56.44
N GLY A 56 21.53 15.76 55.28
CA GLY A 56 21.44 16.43 53.98
C GLY A 56 20.53 15.66 53.03
N ARG A 57 19.79 16.40 52.20
CA ARG A 57 19.01 15.82 51.10
C ARG A 57 19.88 15.79 49.85
N ALA A 58 19.87 14.67 49.13
CA ALA A 58 20.54 14.57 47.84
C ALA A 58 20.04 15.67 46.88
N SER A 59 20.95 16.19 46.05
CA SER A 59 20.71 17.28 45.08
C SER A 59 19.47 17.06 44.19
N ASN A 60 18.94 18.13 43.60
CA ASN A 60 17.85 18.12 42.60
C ASN A 60 18.33 17.54 41.24
N ASP A 61 18.94 16.36 41.27
CA ASP A 61 19.42 15.65 40.08
C ASP A 61 18.25 15.05 39.29
N ALA A 62 17.73 15.83 38.35
CA ALA A 62 16.59 15.45 37.52
C ALA A 62 16.83 14.14 36.76
N GLU A 63 18.04 13.91 36.26
CA GLU A 63 18.38 12.70 35.51
C GLU A 63 18.37 11.46 36.43
N GLY A 64 18.95 11.58 37.63
CA GLY A 64 18.90 10.53 38.64
C GLY A 64 17.47 10.20 39.09
N TYR A 65 16.59 11.20 39.21
CA TYR A 65 15.17 10.98 39.51
C TYR A 65 14.43 10.28 38.37
N LEU A 66 14.68 10.66 37.10
CA LEU A 66 14.07 9.99 35.95
C LEU A 66 14.49 8.53 35.83
N GLY A 67 15.76 8.21 36.10
CA GLY A 67 16.23 6.82 36.18
C GLY A 67 15.53 6.01 37.27
N LEU A 68 15.40 6.58 38.47
CA LEU A 68 14.70 5.95 39.60
C LEU A 68 13.22 5.66 39.26
N PHE A 69 12.52 6.62 38.64
CA PHE A 69 11.12 6.44 38.28
C PHE A 69 10.95 5.42 37.14
N ARG A 70 11.84 5.43 36.13
CA ARG A 70 11.83 4.43 35.05
C ARG A 70 11.95 3.00 35.59
N GLU A 71 12.89 2.77 36.50
CA GLU A 71 13.08 1.45 37.13
C GLU A 71 11.84 1.04 37.96
N LYS A 72 11.28 1.97 38.75
CA LYS A 72 10.10 1.70 39.57
C LYS A 72 8.86 1.40 38.72
N ILE A 73 8.64 2.18 37.66
CA ILE A 73 7.51 1.98 36.74
C ILE A 73 7.67 0.65 36.01
N GLY A 74 8.86 0.34 35.48
CA GLY A 74 9.11 -0.92 34.77
C GLY A 74 8.97 -2.18 35.62
N LYS A 75 9.03 -2.07 36.96
CA LYS A 75 8.80 -3.18 37.90
C LYS A 75 7.34 -3.37 38.31
N LEU A 76 6.44 -2.46 37.96
CA LEU A 76 5.02 -2.57 38.32
C LEU A 76 4.29 -3.43 37.28
N HIS A 77 3.39 -4.29 37.75
CA HIS A 77 2.50 -5.11 36.91
C HIS A 77 1.66 -4.25 35.93
N LEU A 78 1.38 -2.99 36.29
CA LEU A 78 0.72 -2.03 35.39
C LEU A 78 1.55 -1.71 34.14
N ALA A 79 2.87 -1.64 34.23
CA ALA A 79 3.71 -1.38 33.06
C ALA A 79 3.74 -2.61 32.14
N GLN A 80 3.73 -3.82 32.69
CA GLN A 80 3.63 -5.05 31.91
C GLN A 80 2.28 -5.15 31.17
N GLY A 81 1.17 -4.89 31.86
CA GLY A 81 -0.15 -4.83 31.22
C GLY A 81 -0.28 -3.70 30.20
N LEU A 82 0.38 -2.56 30.41
CA LEU A 82 0.46 -1.48 29.43
C LEU A 82 1.29 -1.87 28.19
N TRP A 83 2.41 -2.58 28.37
CA TRP A 83 3.20 -3.09 27.26
C TRP A 83 2.45 -4.12 26.44
N GLU A 84 1.69 -5.02 27.08
CA GLU A 84 0.81 -5.98 26.40
C GLU A 84 -0.36 -5.29 25.67
N LEU A 85 -0.91 -4.20 26.22
CA LEU A 85 -1.93 -3.38 25.53
C LEU A 85 -1.38 -2.53 24.38
N ILE A 86 -0.10 -2.16 24.42
CA ILE A 86 0.60 -1.40 23.36
C ILE A 86 1.19 -2.34 22.30
N ASP A 87 1.32 -3.63 22.59
CA ASP A 87 1.87 -4.61 21.66
C ASP A 87 0.91 -4.85 20.48
N ASN A 88 1.15 -4.11 19.40
CA ASN A 88 0.43 -4.21 18.14
C ASN A 88 0.94 -5.37 17.26
N SER A 89 1.61 -6.37 17.84
CA SER A 89 2.08 -7.56 17.10
C SER A 89 0.93 -8.27 16.36
N GLN A 90 -0.24 -8.39 16.99
CA GLN A 90 -1.45 -8.93 16.35
C GLN A 90 -1.91 -8.09 15.16
N LEU A 91 -1.86 -6.76 15.26
CA LEU A 91 -2.20 -5.88 14.15
C LEU A 91 -1.21 -6.04 12.97
N ALA A 92 0.06 -6.32 13.25
CA ALA A 92 1.05 -6.58 12.20
C ALA A 92 0.76 -7.88 11.45
N ASP A 93 0.36 -8.94 12.16
CA ASP A 93 -0.02 -10.22 11.57
C ASP A 93 -1.32 -10.09 10.74
N GLU A 94 -2.35 -9.46 11.29
CA GLU A 94 -3.60 -9.17 10.57
C GLU A 94 -3.35 -8.33 9.30
N MET A 95 -2.43 -7.36 9.36
CA MET A 95 -2.03 -6.58 8.18
C MET A 95 -1.28 -7.42 7.15
N ALA A 96 -0.46 -8.38 7.56
CA ALA A 96 0.25 -9.29 6.66
C ALA A 96 -0.72 -10.25 5.95
N GLU A 97 -1.69 -10.79 6.68
CA GLU A 97 -2.78 -11.61 6.14
C GLU A 97 -3.65 -10.80 5.17
N MET A 98 -4.07 -9.60 5.56
CA MET A 98 -4.84 -8.70 4.71
C MET A 98 -4.10 -8.35 3.41
N LYS A 99 -2.78 -8.10 3.48
CA LYS A 99 -1.95 -7.85 2.29
C LYS A 99 -1.92 -9.07 1.35
N THR A 100 -1.87 -10.27 1.91
CA THR A 100 -1.91 -11.52 1.14
C THR A 100 -3.25 -11.68 0.46
N SER A 101 -4.35 -11.55 1.21
CA SER A 101 -5.73 -11.62 0.67
C SER A 101 -5.98 -10.59 -0.43
N ILE A 102 -5.56 -9.33 -0.24
CA ILE A 102 -5.66 -8.29 -1.27
C ILE A 102 -4.91 -8.69 -2.55
N THR A 103 -3.74 -9.32 -2.41
CA THR A 103 -2.94 -9.76 -3.56
C THR A 103 -3.59 -10.91 -4.30
N GLU A 104 -4.14 -11.88 -3.57
CA GLU A 104 -4.90 -13.02 -4.15
C GLU A 104 -6.15 -12.53 -4.87
N THR A 105 -6.99 -11.72 -4.21
CA THR A 105 -8.19 -11.14 -4.83
C THR A 105 -7.85 -10.32 -6.07
N ARG A 106 -6.74 -9.57 -6.06
CA ARG A 106 -6.27 -8.84 -7.26
C ARG A 106 -5.93 -9.78 -8.42
N ASN A 107 -5.26 -10.89 -8.13
CA ASN A 107 -4.91 -11.89 -9.15
C ASN A 107 -6.18 -12.58 -9.69
N GLU A 108 -7.11 -12.95 -8.82
CA GLU A 108 -8.42 -13.53 -9.20
C GLU A 108 -9.24 -12.58 -10.08
N ILE A 109 -9.29 -11.29 -9.73
CA ILE A 109 -9.94 -10.26 -10.55
C ILE A 109 -9.26 -10.18 -11.92
N THR A 110 -7.92 -10.12 -11.96
CA THR A 110 -7.16 -10.02 -13.20
C THR A 110 -7.43 -11.21 -14.12
N GLN A 111 -7.45 -12.42 -13.56
CA GLN A 111 -7.70 -13.65 -14.30
C GLN A 111 -9.16 -13.73 -14.79
N THR A 112 -10.12 -13.45 -13.91
CA THR A 112 -11.56 -13.48 -14.24
C THR A 112 -11.88 -12.46 -15.34
N VAL A 113 -11.36 -11.23 -15.23
CA VAL A 113 -11.56 -10.19 -16.24
C VAL A 113 -10.93 -10.59 -17.57
N SER A 114 -9.69 -11.11 -17.58
CA SER A 114 -9.02 -11.52 -18.81
C SER A 114 -9.79 -12.64 -19.52
N LYS A 115 -10.19 -13.68 -18.77
CA LYS A 115 -10.98 -14.79 -19.31
C LYS A 115 -12.33 -14.33 -19.86
N THR A 116 -13.05 -13.47 -19.12
CA THR A 116 -14.35 -12.94 -19.57
C THR A 116 -14.21 -12.15 -20.88
N LEU A 117 -13.13 -11.37 -21.03
CA LEU A 117 -12.86 -10.62 -22.25
C LEU A 117 -12.51 -11.53 -23.43
N GLU A 118 -11.73 -12.58 -23.21
CA GLU A 118 -11.42 -13.59 -24.22
C GLU A 118 -12.69 -14.34 -24.69
N ASP A 119 -13.51 -14.81 -23.75
CA ASP A 119 -14.75 -15.52 -24.03
C ASP A 119 -15.75 -14.62 -24.79
N GLN A 120 -15.87 -13.34 -24.38
CA GLN A 120 -16.70 -12.36 -25.09
C GLN A 120 -16.15 -12.04 -26.48
N SER A 121 -14.84 -11.92 -26.65
CA SER A 121 -14.21 -11.73 -27.95
C SER A 121 -14.48 -12.91 -28.88
N ALA A 122 -14.34 -14.14 -28.40
CA ALA A 122 -14.63 -15.35 -29.17
C ALA A 122 -16.12 -15.40 -29.57
N THR A 123 -17.02 -15.06 -28.65
CA THR A 123 -18.47 -14.99 -28.93
C THR A 123 -18.79 -13.93 -29.98
N ILE A 124 -18.17 -12.75 -29.90
CA ILE A 124 -18.34 -11.68 -30.90
C ILE A 124 -17.85 -12.15 -32.28
N GLN A 125 -16.69 -12.81 -32.36
CA GLN A 125 -16.19 -13.38 -33.63
C GLN A 125 -17.12 -14.44 -34.22
N GLN A 126 -17.78 -15.24 -33.37
CA GLN A 126 -18.78 -16.21 -33.83
C GLN A 126 -20.05 -15.52 -34.34
N ILE A 127 -20.58 -14.52 -33.63
CA ILE A 127 -21.73 -13.73 -34.09
C ILE A 127 -21.42 -13.04 -35.43
N GLN A 128 -20.17 -12.61 -35.62
CA GLN A 128 -19.69 -12.07 -36.90
C GLN A 128 -19.72 -13.09 -38.06
N ARG A 129 -19.92 -14.38 -37.81
CA ARG A 129 -19.90 -15.45 -38.84
C ARG A 129 -21.21 -16.20 -39.00
N VAL A 130 -22.28 -15.81 -38.30
CA VAL A 130 -23.49 -16.65 -38.21
C VAL A 130 -24.74 -15.89 -38.67
N GLN A 131 -25.18 -16.18 -39.89
CA GLN A 131 -26.57 -16.56 -40.20
C GLN A 131 -26.53 -17.59 -41.33
N LYS A 132 -27.02 -18.81 -41.05
CA LYS A 132 -27.27 -19.88 -42.03
C LYS A 132 -28.77 -20.12 -42.08
N ASP A 133 -29.43 -19.47 -43.03
CA ASP A 133 -30.81 -19.74 -43.46
C ASP A 133 -31.02 -18.91 -44.75
N THR A 134 -31.30 -19.41 -45.95
CA THR A 134 -32.03 -20.61 -46.38
C THR A 134 -31.53 -20.96 -47.80
N ASN A 135 -30.87 -22.12 -47.94
CA ASN A 135 -30.15 -22.73 -49.08
C ASN A 135 -28.68 -22.94 -48.70
N ASP A 136 -28.31 -24.20 -48.50
CA ASP A 136 -27.18 -24.71 -47.70
C ASP A 136 -25.75 -24.27 -48.09
N ASP A 137 -25.57 -23.33 -49.03
CA ASP A 137 -24.30 -23.03 -49.71
C ASP A 137 -23.70 -21.65 -49.38
N LEU A 138 -24.38 -20.82 -48.58
CA LEU A 138 -23.97 -19.43 -48.31
C LEU A 138 -23.86 -19.12 -46.81
N ALA A 139 -22.75 -18.50 -46.41
CA ALA A 139 -22.51 -18.03 -45.06
C ALA A 139 -22.65 -16.51 -44.96
N ALA A 140 -23.51 -16.00 -44.06
CA ALA A 140 -23.59 -14.57 -43.80
C ALA A 140 -22.48 -14.13 -42.82
N LEU A 141 -21.67 -13.17 -43.26
CA LEU A 141 -20.70 -12.46 -42.44
C LEU A 141 -21.29 -11.14 -41.93
N TYR A 142 -21.14 -10.89 -40.64
CA TYR A 142 -21.37 -9.57 -40.04
C TYR A 142 -20.03 -9.08 -39.49
N MET A 143 -19.62 -7.85 -39.77
CA MET A 143 -18.36 -7.30 -39.26
C MET A 143 -18.65 -6.05 -38.43
N LEU A 144 -18.12 -6.00 -37.21
CA LEU A 144 -18.18 -4.81 -36.36
C LEU A 144 -16.77 -4.26 -36.17
N LYS A 145 -16.51 -3.05 -36.68
CA LYS A 145 -15.23 -2.36 -36.46
C LYS A 145 -15.37 -1.42 -35.27
N VAL A 146 -14.68 -1.74 -34.18
CA VAL A 146 -14.61 -0.89 -32.98
C VAL A 146 -13.33 -0.04 -33.03
N GLN A 147 -13.45 1.26 -32.75
CA GLN A 147 -12.31 2.16 -32.58
C GLN A 147 -12.38 2.82 -31.20
N LYS A 148 -11.28 3.46 -30.78
CA LYS A 148 -11.23 4.24 -29.53
C LYS A 148 -11.23 5.72 -29.85
N THR A 149 -11.99 6.50 -29.09
CA THR A 149 -11.89 7.98 -29.12
C THR A 149 -10.54 8.44 -28.58
N LYS A 150 -10.20 9.72 -28.75
CA LYS A 150 -9.00 10.32 -28.14
C LYS A 150 -8.91 10.12 -26.61
N ASN A 151 -10.06 9.91 -25.96
CA ASN A 151 -10.17 9.68 -24.52
C ASN A 151 -10.24 8.19 -24.13
N GLY A 152 -9.97 7.27 -25.07
CA GLY A 152 -9.93 5.83 -24.82
C GLY A 152 -11.29 5.12 -24.78
N ILE A 153 -12.41 5.85 -24.92
CA ILE A 153 -13.76 5.26 -24.94
C ILE A 153 -13.96 4.49 -26.26
N PRO A 154 -14.32 3.19 -26.22
CA PRO A 154 -14.61 2.42 -27.43
C PRO A 154 -15.93 2.85 -28.06
N TYR A 155 -15.97 2.93 -29.38
CA TYR A 155 -17.17 3.20 -30.17
C TYR A 155 -17.17 2.39 -31.47
N VAL A 156 -18.37 2.14 -32.01
CA VAL A 156 -18.53 1.46 -33.30
C VAL A 156 -18.22 2.45 -34.42
N ALA A 157 -17.16 2.17 -35.19
CA ALA A 157 -16.73 3.00 -36.30
C ALA A 157 -17.14 2.44 -37.67
N GLY A 158 -17.73 1.25 -37.70
CA GLY A 158 -18.22 0.65 -38.92
C GLY A 158 -18.97 -0.66 -38.71
N ILE A 159 -19.92 -0.92 -39.59
CA ILE A 159 -20.65 -2.18 -39.70
C ILE A 159 -20.50 -2.68 -41.14
N GLY A 160 -20.17 -3.95 -41.30
CA GLY A 160 -20.18 -4.65 -42.58
C GLY A 160 -21.16 -5.83 -42.54
N ALA A 161 -21.80 -6.11 -43.65
CA ALA A 161 -22.57 -7.32 -43.86
C ALA A 161 -22.14 -7.94 -45.20
N GLY A 162 -21.95 -9.24 -45.24
CA GLY A 162 -21.41 -9.92 -46.40
C GLY A 162 -21.96 -11.33 -46.56
N ILE A 163 -21.81 -11.87 -47.75
CA ILE A 163 -22.13 -13.26 -48.06
C ILE A 163 -20.86 -13.88 -48.63
N GLU A 164 -20.48 -15.03 -48.09
CA GLU A 164 -19.40 -15.88 -48.61
C GLU A 164 -19.96 -17.19 -49.18
N ASP A 165 -19.30 -17.68 -50.21
CA ASP A 165 -19.48 -19.05 -50.72
C ASP A 165 -18.94 -20.08 -49.72
N THR A 166 -19.28 -21.36 -49.91
CA THR A 166 -18.85 -22.50 -49.09
C THR A 166 -17.33 -22.61 -48.96
N ASP A 167 -16.57 -22.10 -49.94
CA ASP A 167 -15.11 -22.04 -49.96
C ASP A 167 -14.51 -20.78 -49.26
N GLY A 168 -15.34 -19.95 -48.61
CA GLY A 168 -14.93 -18.74 -47.91
C GLY A 168 -14.54 -17.57 -48.83
N GLN A 169 -14.95 -17.62 -50.09
CA GLN A 169 -14.77 -16.50 -51.02
C GLN A 169 -15.92 -15.50 -50.89
N PRO A 170 -15.67 -14.19 -50.75
CA PRO A 170 -16.72 -13.18 -50.64
C PRO A 170 -17.48 -12.99 -51.95
N LEU A 171 -18.80 -13.13 -51.92
CA LEU A 171 -19.73 -12.95 -53.05
C LEU A 171 -20.39 -11.57 -53.05
N SER A 172 -20.68 -10.99 -51.89
CA SER A 172 -21.14 -9.60 -51.81
C SER A 172 -20.85 -9.02 -50.44
N ASN A 173 -20.56 -7.72 -50.38
CA ASN A 173 -20.30 -7.00 -49.14
C ASN A 173 -20.94 -5.61 -49.17
N ILE A 174 -21.62 -5.26 -48.08
CA ILE A 174 -22.09 -3.91 -47.76
C ILE A 174 -21.25 -3.40 -46.59
N LEU A 175 -20.70 -2.19 -46.74
CA LEU A 175 -19.84 -1.54 -45.74
C LEU A 175 -20.43 -0.18 -45.39
N LEU A 176 -20.73 0.03 -44.11
CA LEU A 176 -21.15 1.32 -43.54
C LEU A 176 -20.08 1.81 -42.58
N LEU A 177 -19.44 2.93 -42.91
CA LEU A 177 -18.43 3.62 -42.13
C LEU A 177 -18.88 5.06 -41.89
N ALA A 178 -18.27 5.75 -40.93
CA ALA A 178 -18.61 7.13 -40.59
C ALA A 178 -18.64 8.08 -41.81
N ASP A 179 -17.70 7.93 -42.74
CA ASP A 179 -17.56 8.79 -43.92
C ASP A 179 -17.74 8.06 -45.25
N ARG A 180 -18.08 6.76 -45.23
CA ARG A 180 -18.14 5.93 -46.44
C ARG A 180 -19.20 4.86 -46.35
N ILE A 181 -20.07 4.77 -47.37
CA ILE A 181 -20.96 3.62 -47.60
C ILE A 181 -20.57 2.98 -48.92
N ALA A 182 -20.34 1.67 -48.95
CA ALA A 182 -19.98 0.95 -50.18
C ALA A 182 -20.72 -0.37 -50.31
N MET A 183 -21.10 -0.73 -51.53
CA MET A 183 -21.60 -2.06 -51.88
C MET A 183 -20.67 -2.66 -52.92
N ILE A 184 -20.22 -3.90 -52.71
CA ILE A 184 -19.24 -4.59 -53.53
C ILE A 184 -19.83 -5.94 -53.94
N ASN A 185 -19.74 -6.28 -55.23
CA ASN A 185 -20.00 -7.63 -55.75
C ASN A 185 -18.72 -8.15 -56.43
N PRO A 186 -18.01 -9.13 -55.87
CA PRO A 186 -16.81 -9.72 -56.45
C PRO A 186 -17.07 -10.81 -57.51
N GLU A 187 -18.32 -11.26 -57.75
CA GLU A 187 -18.63 -12.42 -58.61
C GLU A 187 -18.03 -12.33 -60.03
N ASP A 188 -17.79 -11.12 -60.55
CA ASP A 188 -17.26 -10.92 -61.90
C ASP A 188 -15.72 -10.73 -61.95
N GLY A 189 -14.99 -11.04 -60.86
CA GLY A 189 -13.55 -10.76 -60.76
C GLY A 189 -13.22 -9.26 -60.71
N ASN A 190 -14.24 -8.41 -60.60
CA ASN A 190 -14.13 -6.97 -60.54
C ASN A 190 -14.19 -6.52 -59.07
N THR A 191 -13.08 -6.04 -58.53
CA THR A 191 -12.99 -5.48 -57.17
C THR A 191 -13.59 -4.08 -57.05
N THR A 192 -14.14 -3.56 -58.15
CA THR A 192 -14.74 -2.22 -58.20
C THR A 192 -16.10 -2.23 -57.51
N PRO A 193 -16.33 -1.39 -56.49
CA PRO A 193 -17.62 -1.30 -55.82
C PRO A 193 -18.74 -0.91 -56.80
N LEU A 194 -19.93 -1.48 -56.60
CA LEU A 194 -21.15 -1.12 -57.35
C LEU A 194 -21.48 0.35 -57.15
N PHE A 195 -21.40 0.81 -55.90
CA PHE A 195 -21.39 2.23 -55.57
C PHE A 195 -20.58 2.49 -54.29
N VAL A 196 -20.05 3.71 -54.19
CA VAL A 196 -19.41 4.25 -52.99
C VAL A 196 -19.94 5.66 -52.77
N ALA A 197 -20.60 5.90 -51.64
CA ALA A 197 -20.81 7.25 -51.12
C ALA A 197 -19.63 7.57 -50.19
N GLN A 198 -18.87 8.62 -50.46
CA GLN A 198 -17.81 9.09 -49.56
C GLN A 198 -17.76 10.62 -49.52
N GLY A 199 -17.84 11.18 -48.32
CA GLY A 199 -18.02 12.63 -48.15
C GLY A 199 -19.31 13.11 -48.85
N ASN A 200 -19.20 14.14 -49.69
CA ASN A 200 -20.33 14.70 -50.45
C ASN A 200 -20.44 14.15 -51.89
N GLN A 201 -19.77 13.03 -52.20
CA GLN A 201 -19.73 12.46 -53.55
C GLN A 201 -20.24 11.02 -53.55
N LEU A 202 -21.03 10.68 -54.58
CA LEU A 202 -21.50 9.34 -54.87
C LEU A 202 -20.84 8.86 -56.18
N PHE A 203 -20.06 7.79 -56.08
CA PHE A 203 -19.46 7.09 -57.19
C PHE A 203 -20.31 5.86 -57.50
N MET A 204 -20.74 5.68 -58.75
CA MET A 204 -21.51 4.53 -59.20
C MET A 204 -20.85 3.95 -60.44
N ASN A 205 -20.92 2.63 -60.59
CA ASN A 205 -20.45 1.97 -61.80
C ASN A 205 -21.33 2.38 -63.01
N ASP A 206 -20.70 2.63 -64.16
CA ASP A 206 -21.35 3.02 -65.41
C ASP A 206 -22.44 2.04 -65.86
N VAL A 207 -22.37 0.76 -65.46
CA VAL A 207 -23.38 -0.27 -65.74
C VAL A 207 -24.77 0.09 -65.17
N PHE A 208 -24.84 0.93 -64.14
CA PHE A 208 -26.10 1.41 -63.54
C PHE A 208 -26.63 2.72 -64.16
N LEU A 209 -25.83 3.42 -64.96
CA LEU A 209 -26.25 4.64 -65.64
C LEU A 209 -26.93 4.28 -66.97
N LYS A 210 -28.26 4.10 -66.94
CA LYS A 210 -29.05 4.09 -68.18
C LYS A 210 -28.94 5.47 -68.84
N ARG A 211 -28.20 5.55 -69.95
CA ARG A 211 -28.29 6.69 -70.88
C ARG A 211 -29.60 6.53 -71.65
N LEU A 212 -30.57 7.40 -71.35
CA LEU A 212 -31.75 7.61 -72.18
C LEU A 212 -31.36 8.40 -73.44
#